data_AF-A0A822XVR7-F1
#
_entry.id   AF-A0A822XVR7-F1
#
_cell.length_a   1.000
_cell.length_b   1.000
_cell.length_c   1.000
_cell.angle_alpha   90.00
_cell.angle_beta   90.00
_cell.angle_gamma   90.00
#
_symmetry.space_group_name_H-M   'P 1'
#
loop_
_entity.id
_entity.type
_entity.pdbx_description
1 polymer ?
#
loop_
_entity_poly.entity_id
_entity_poly.type
_entity_poly.pdbx_seq_one_letter_code
_entity_poly.pdbx_strand_id
1 'polypeptide(L)'
;MFSTMRLLWEVVVMMLLALFSKAIGTRPYSRTSDPFDSTGYCLSWRVAVEANNLRAWRTVPFQCLRYVENYMVSGQYERDLGMVIEQIYSYIDDIVLFNDGMDAWILDVDDTCISNLWYYKGKRFGCDPYDPIGFKFWALRGVSPAIPAVLDLFTKLVENGFKVFLVTGRDEETLGQATLENLHNQGYLGYERLILRYVR
;
A
#
# COMPACT_ATOMS: atom_id res chain seq x y z
N MET A 1 48.91 25.08 -57.65
CA MET A 1 48.90 23.61 -57.52
C MET A 1 48.91 23.12 -56.08
N PHE A 2 49.49 23.84 -55.10
CA PHE A 2 49.49 23.45 -53.68
C PHE A 2 48.15 23.67 -52.93
N SER A 3 47.34 24.67 -53.31
CA SER A 3 46.06 24.96 -52.63
C SER A 3 44.97 23.93 -52.89
N THR A 4 44.97 23.32 -54.08
CA THR A 4 43.95 22.32 -54.49
C THR A 4 44.20 20.97 -53.81
N MET A 5 45.45 20.61 -53.57
CA MET A 5 45.80 19.37 -52.84
C MET A 5 45.44 19.45 -51.35
N ARG A 6 45.51 20.64 -50.74
CA ARG A 6 45.10 20.86 -49.34
C ARG A 6 43.59 20.72 -49.18
N LEU A 7 42.82 21.29 -50.11
CA LEU A 7 41.36 21.15 -50.13
C LEU A 7 40.93 19.69 -50.33
N LEU A 8 41.63 18.97 -51.22
CA LEU A 8 41.39 17.54 -51.46
C LEU A 8 41.70 16.70 -50.21
N TRP A 9 42.80 17.01 -49.52
CA TRP A 9 43.16 16.34 -48.27
C TRP A 9 42.12 16.58 -47.16
N GLU A 10 41.66 17.82 -47.00
CA GLU A 10 40.63 18.17 -46.02
C GLU A 10 39.30 17.46 -46.32
N VAL A 11 38.90 17.38 -47.60
CA VAL A 11 37.70 16.63 -48.02
C VAL A 11 37.83 15.13 -47.77
N VAL A 12 39.01 14.55 -48.03
CA VAL A 12 39.27 13.12 -47.77
C VAL A 12 39.26 12.83 -46.27
N VAL A 13 39.85 13.70 -45.44
CA VAL A 13 39.82 13.58 -43.97
C VAL A 13 38.38 13.69 -43.46
N MET A 14 37.58 14.63 -43.97
CA MET A 14 36.16 14.77 -43.60
C MET A 14 35.32 13.57 -44.03
N MET A 15 35.57 13.00 -45.21
CA MET A 15 34.90 11.76 -45.64
C MET A 15 35.31 10.56 -44.78
N LEU A 16 36.59 10.44 -44.41
CA LEU A 16 37.06 9.40 -43.49
C LEU A 16 36.39 9.54 -42.12
N LEU A 17 36.36 10.75 -41.54
CA LEU A 17 35.68 11.02 -40.26
C LEU A 17 34.18 10.70 -40.33
N ALA A 18 33.50 10.99 -41.45
CA ALA A 18 32.10 10.65 -41.64
C ALA A 18 31.85 9.13 -41.74
N LEU A 19 32.81 8.38 -42.31
CA LEU A 19 32.77 6.92 -42.38
C LEU A 19 33.02 6.27 -41.01
N PHE A 20 33.89 6.85 -40.17
CA PHE A 20 34.12 6.36 -38.79
C PHE A 20 33.01 6.79 -37.80
N SER A 21 32.24 7.82 -38.09
CA SER A 21 31.14 8.30 -37.24
C SER A 21 29.89 7.40 -37.23
N LYS A 22 29.78 6.42 -38.13
CA LYS A 22 28.57 5.57 -38.26
C LYS A 22 28.71 4.15 -37.70
N ALA A 23 29.72 3.87 -36.89
CA ALA A 23 29.90 2.58 -36.21
C ALA A 23 29.57 2.59 -34.71
N ILE A 24 28.81 3.58 -34.22
CA ILE A 24 28.06 3.40 -32.96
C ILE A 24 26.69 2.86 -33.38
N GLY A 25 26.66 1.55 -33.58
CA GLY A 25 25.41 0.83 -33.76
C GLY A 25 24.50 1.18 -32.60
N THR A 26 23.38 1.84 -32.90
CA THR A 26 22.22 1.85 -32.01
C THR A 26 21.76 0.41 -31.90
N ARG A 27 22.37 -0.34 -30.97
CA ARG A 27 21.73 -1.53 -30.43
C ARG A 27 20.36 -1.05 -29.98
N PRO A 28 19.25 -1.65 -30.43
CA PRO A 28 18.00 -1.41 -29.74
C PRO A 28 18.28 -1.76 -28.29
N TYR A 29 18.21 -0.77 -27.42
CA TYR A 29 18.27 -0.99 -25.99
C TYR A 29 16.97 -1.73 -25.66
N SER A 30 17.00 -3.04 -25.83
CA SER A 30 16.07 -3.91 -25.13
C SER A 30 16.31 -3.60 -23.67
N ARG A 31 15.41 -2.82 -23.05
CA ARG A 31 15.23 -2.80 -21.61
C ARG A 31 14.86 -4.23 -21.21
N THR A 32 15.84 -5.10 -21.12
CA THR A 32 15.78 -6.17 -20.15
C THR A 32 15.61 -5.46 -18.82
N SER A 33 14.41 -5.53 -18.26
CA SER A 33 14.08 -4.96 -16.96
C SER A 33 15.16 -5.38 -15.96
N ASP A 34 16.03 -4.43 -15.61
CA ASP A 34 17.03 -4.66 -14.58
C ASP A 34 16.28 -4.96 -13.27
N PRO A 35 16.56 -6.06 -12.56
CA PRO A 35 15.96 -6.31 -11.25
C PRO A 35 16.10 -5.13 -10.27
N PHE A 36 17.09 -4.26 -10.46
CA PHE A 36 17.24 -3.01 -9.71
C PHE A 36 16.22 -1.92 -10.11
N ASP A 37 15.86 -1.83 -11.39
CA ASP A 37 14.88 -0.85 -11.91
C ASP A 37 13.44 -1.19 -11.44
N SER A 38 13.13 -2.49 -11.31
CA SER A 38 11.83 -2.92 -10.78
C SER A 38 11.61 -2.56 -9.31
N THR A 39 12.66 -2.65 -8.48
CA THR A 39 12.56 -2.28 -7.05
C THR A 39 12.31 -0.78 -6.87
N GLY A 40 13.05 0.06 -7.60
CA GLY A 40 12.86 1.52 -7.57
C GLY A 40 11.47 1.93 -8.04
N TYR A 41 11.02 1.38 -9.17
CA TYR A 41 9.65 1.60 -9.65
C TYR A 41 8.59 1.23 -8.61
N CYS A 42 8.72 0.06 -7.97
CA CYS A 42 7.70 -0.43 -7.04
C CYS A 42 7.65 0.35 -5.72
N LEU A 43 8.79 0.85 -5.25
CA LEU A 43 8.84 1.81 -4.16
C LEU A 43 8.11 3.11 -4.54
N SER A 44 8.44 3.70 -5.69
CA SER A 44 7.77 4.92 -6.16
C SER A 44 6.27 4.71 -6.38
N TRP A 45 5.88 3.54 -6.92
CA TRP A 45 4.49 3.16 -7.11
C TRP A 45 3.74 3.10 -5.77
N ARG A 46 4.29 2.41 -4.75
CA ARG A 46 3.69 2.36 -3.42
C ARG A 46 3.52 3.76 -2.84
N VAL A 47 4.57 4.58 -2.85
CA VAL A 47 4.49 5.96 -2.32
C VAL A 47 3.45 6.78 -3.08
N ALA A 48 3.34 6.63 -4.40
CA ALA A 48 2.31 7.31 -5.18
C ALA A 48 0.89 6.86 -4.83
N VAL A 49 0.69 5.57 -4.49
CA VAL A 49 -0.58 5.04 -3.99
C VAL A 49 -0.90 5.62 -2.61
N GLU A 50 0.02 5.51 -1.64
CA GLU A 50 -0.19 5.99 -0.26
C GLU A 50 -0.43 7.52 -0.21
N ALA A 51 0.27 8.28 -1.05
CA ALA A 51 0.08 9.73 -1.17
C ALA A 51 -1.12 10.12 -2.04
N ASN A 52 -1.93 9.15 -2.51
CA ASN A 52 -3.12 9.38 -3.35
C ASN A 52 -2.83 10.13 -4.67
N ASN A 53 -1.59 10.04 -5.17
CA ASN A 53 -1.16 10.57 -6.47
C ASN A 53 -1.53 9.59 -7.61
N LEU A 54 -1.51 8.29 -7.33
CA LEU A 54 -1.97 7.24 -8.24
C LEU A 54 -3.30 6.67 -7.71
N ARG A 55 -4.39 6.97 -8.42
CA ARG A 55 -5.76 6.61 -8.01
C ARG A 55 -6.36 5.53 -8.90
N ALA A 56 -7.42 4.89 -8.41
CA ALA A 56 -8.24 3.93 -9.16
C ALA A 56 -7.45 2.76 -9.81
N TRP A 57 -6.30 2.43 -9.25
CA TRP A 57 -5.59 1.20 -9.61
C TRP A 57 -6.45 -0.01 -9.22
N ARG A 58 -6.41 -1.07 -10.03
CA ARG A 58 -7.27 -2.25 -9.85
C ARG A 58 -6.55 -3.41 -9.18
N THR A 59 -5.26 -3.53 -9.45
CA THR A 59 -4.37 -4.55 -8.90
C THR A 59 -2.99 -3.95 -8.69
N VAL A 60 -2.22 -4.57 -7.81
CA VAL A 60 -0.78 -4.33 -7.72
C VAL A 60 -0.16 -4.71 -9.08
N PRO A 61 0.73 -3.87 -9.66
CA PRO A 61 1.45 -4.25 -10.87
C PRO A 61 2.20 -5.55 -10.65
N PHE A 62 2.08 -6.52 -11.57
CA PHE A 62 2.67 -7.84 -11.39
C PHE A 62 4.20 -7.79 -11.15
N GLN A 63 4.90 -6.83 -11.75
CA GLN A 63 6.33 -6.59 -11.52
C GLN A 63 6.68 -6.19 -10.07
N CYS A 64 5.69 -5.75 -9.29
CA CYS A 64 5.81 -5.35 -7.89
C CYS A 64 5.39 -6.43 -6.89
N LEU A 65 4.99 -7.63 -7.35
CA LEU A 65 4.61 -8.73 -6.48
C LEU A 65 5.63 -8.96 -5.36
N ARG A 66 6.90 -9.20 -5.72
CA ARG A 66 7.95 -9.51 -4.73
C ARG A 66 8.29 -8.31 -3.85
N TYR A 67 8.17 -7.10 -4.37
CA TYR A 67 8.34 -5.89 -3.57
C TYR A 67 7.25 -5.78 -2.49
N VAL A 68 5.98 -5.94 -2.86
CA VAL A 68 4.84 -5.85 -1.92
C VAL A 68 4.87 -6.99 -0.91
N GLU A 69 5.15 -8.22 -1.35
CA GLU A 69 5.37 -9.35 -0.44
C GLU A 69 6.41 -9.01 0.62
N ASN A 70 7.62 -8.60 0.21
CA ASN A 70 8.69 -8.24 1.13
C ASN A 70 8.29 -7.09 2.06
N TYR A 71 7.63 -6.06 1.54
CA TYR A 71 7.14 -4.94 2.35
C TYR A 71 6.20 -5.39 3.47
N MET A 72 5.24 -6.27 3.14
CA MET A 72 4.21 -6.75 4.06
C MET A 72 4.68 -7.81 5.07
N VAL A 73 5.80 -8.51 4.80
CA VAL A 73 6.23 -9.65 5.65
C VAL A 73 7.63 -9.51 6.25
N SER A 74 8.41 -8.50 5.84
CA SER A 74 9.81 -8.33 6.26
C SER A 74 10.04 -7.13 7.18
N GLY A 75 9.00 -6.64 7.86
CA GLY A 75 9.13 -5.65 8.92
C GLY A 75 8.98 -4.19 8.49
N GLN A 76 8.95 -3.87 7.19
CA GLN A 76 8.84 -2.47 6.76
C GLN A 76 7.44 -1.92 6.98
N TYR A 77 6.40 -2.71 6.69
CA TYR A 77 5.01 -2.36 7.01
C TYR A 77 4.84 -2.04 8.50
N GLU A 78 5.42 -2.86 9.37
CA GLU A 78 5.35 -2.68 10.83
C GLU A 78 6.09 -1.43 11.29
N ARG A 79 7.24 -1.09 10.68
CA ARG A 79 7.96 0.16 10.95
C ARG A 79 7.16 1.39 10.51
N ASP A 80 6.59 1.35 9.32
CA ASP A 80 5.76 2.43 8.79
C ASP A 80 4.52 2.64 9.69
N LEU A 81 3.87 1.55 10.12
CA LEU A 81 2.74 1.59 11.05
C LEU A 81 3.13 2.14 12.42
N GLY A 82 4.27 1.69 12.98
CA GLY A 82 4.78 2.18 14.26
C GLY A 82 4.99 3.69 14.27
N MET A 83 5.59 4.24 13.20
CA MET A 83 5.76 5.69 13.07
C MET A 83 4.43 6.44 13.07
N VAL A 84 3.40 5.93 12.37
CA VAL A 84 2.07 6.56 12.36
C VAL A 84 1.42 6.50 13.75
N ILE A 85 1.50 5.36 14.44
CA ILE A 85 0.94 5.20 15.79
C ILE A 85 1.61 6.12 16.80
N GLU A 86 2.94 6.31 16.73
CA GLU A 86 3.65 7.26 17.58
C GLU A 86 3.15 8.70 17.40
N GLN A 87 2.89 9.12 16.16
CA GLN A 87 2.30 10.44 15.90
C GLN A 87 0.88 10.56 16.47
N ILE A 88 0.08 9.49 16.35
CA ILE A 88 -1.27 9.45 16.91
C ILE A 88 -1.23 9.53 18.44
N TYR A 89 -0.32 8.84 19.10
CA TYR A 89 -0.15 8.93 20.55
C TYR A 89 0.21 10.33 21.01
N SER A 90 1.18 10.97 20.35
CA SER A 90 1.53 12.36 20.65
C SER A 90 0.32 13.29 20.50
N TYR A 91 -0.49 13.09 19.45
CA TYR A 91 -1.69 13.88 19.24
C TYR A 91 -2.76 13.63 20.32
N ILE A 92 -3.00 12.36 20.70
CA ILE A 92 -3.97 11.99 21.74
C ILE A 92 -3.59 12.61 23.10
N ASP A 93 -2.30 12.58 23.45
CA ASP A 93 -1.83 13.06 24.75
C ASP A 93 -1.99 14.58 24.92
N ASP A 94 -2.12 15.31 23.81
CA ASP A 94 -2.38 16.76 23.80
C ASP A 94 -3.89 17.11 23.85
N ILE A 95 -4.79 16.13 23.77
CA ILE A 95 -6.24 16.36 23.80
C ILE A 95 -6.76 16.35 25.25
N VAL A 96 -7.45 17.44 25.62
CA VAL A 96 -8.24 17.50 26.85
C VAL A 96 -9.71 17.21 26.51
N LEU A 97 -10.24 16.10 27.02
CA LEU A 97 -11.64 15.73 26.81
C LEU A 97 -12.59 16.67 27.57
N PHE A 98 -13.72 17.02 26.96
CA PHE A 98 -14.70 17.94 27.54
C PHE A 98 -15.59 17.28 28.60
N ASN A 99 -15.45 15.95 28.80
CA ASN A 99 -16.19 15.13 29.75
C ASN A 99 -17.72 15.23 29.59
N ASP A 100 -18.19 15.58 28.39
CA ASP A 100 -19.60 15.54 27.99
C ASP A 100 -20.00 14.18 27.37
N GLY A 101 -19.02 13.29 27.19
CA GLY A 101 -19.19 11.96 26.60
C GLY A 101 -19.28 11.97 25.08
N MET A 102 -18.93 13.08 24.41
CA MET A 102 -19.08 13.27 22.97
C MET A 102 -17.78 13.19 22.18
N ASP A 103 -16.63 13.15 22.85
CA ASP A 103 -15.33 13.00 22.22
C ASP A 103 -15.17 11.60 21.61
N ALA A 104 -15.22 11.52 20.28
CA ALA A 104 -15.26 10.27 19.54
C ALA A 104 -14.01 10.04 18.68
N TRP A 105 -13.64 8.77 18.54
CA TRP A 105 -12.62 8.32 17.59
C TRP A 105 -13.22 7.31 16.63
N ILE A 106 -12.89 7.41 15.34
CA ILE A 106 -13.43 6.50 14.32
C ILE A 106 -12.28 5.66 13.77
N LEU A 107 -12.47 4.34 13.73
CA LEU A 107 -11.54 3.41 13.09
C LEU A 107 -12.26 2.65 11.98
N ASP A 108 -11.59 2.49 10.85
CA ASP A 108 -11.96 1.46 9.88
C ASP A 108 -11.63 0.06 10.43
N VAL A 109 -12.23 -0.99 9.85
CA VAL A 109 -12.05 -2.37 10.30
C VAL A 109 -11.04 -3.13 9.44
N ASP A 110 -11.28 -3.25 8.13
CA ASP A 110 -10.49 -4.09 7.24
C ASP A 110 -9.14 -3.44 6.91
N ASP A 111 -8.05 -4.17 7.16
CA ASP A 111 -6.66 -3.69 7.03
C ASP A 111 -6.34 -2.40 7.83
N THR A 112 -7.18 -2.10 8.83
CA THR A 112 -6.94 -1.11 9.90
C THR A 112 -6.96 -1.77 11.28
N CYS A 113 -8.11 -2.30 11.71
CA CYS A 113 -8.21 -3.04 12.97
C CYS A 113 -7.77 -4.51 12.83
N ILE A 114 -8.22 -5.18 11.76
CA ILE A 114 -7.94 -6.59 11.47
C ILE A 114 -7.33 -6.74 10.08
N SER A 115 -6.35 -7.64 9.94
CA SER A 115 -5.60 -7.81 8.71
C SER A 115 -6.22 -8.88 7.78
N ASN A 116 -6.39 -8.53 6.51
CA ASN A 116 -6.73 -9.46 5.44
C ASN A 116 -5.50 -9.99 4.70
N LEU A 117 -4.28 -9.77 5.22
CA LEU A 117 -3.03 -10.20 4.59
C LEU A 117 -3.02 -11.69 4.24
N TRP A 118 -3.61 -12.55 5.07
CA TRP A 118 -3.69 -13.99 4.80
C TRP A 118 -4.56 -14.33 3.59
N TYR A 119 -5.66 -13.60 3.37
CA TYR A 119 -6.43 -13.69 2.14
C TYR A 119 -5.59 -13.25 0.94
N TYR A 120 -4.91 -12.10 1.05
CA TYR A 120 -4.13 -11.55 -0.05
C TYR A 120 -2.86 -12.33 -0.38
N LYS A 121 -2.29 -13.10 0.55
CA LYS A 121 -1.23 -14.10 0.23
C LYS A 121 -1.70 -15.08 -0.84
N GLY A 122 -2.95 -15.55 -0.75
CA GLY A 122 -3.58 -16.42 -1.76
C GLY A 122 -3.97 -15.70 -3.06
N LYS A 123 -3.85 -14.36 -3.11
CA LYS A 123 -4.18 -13.49 -4.25
C LYS A 123 -2.95 -12.74 -4.76
N ARG A 124 -1.76 -13.33 -4.60
CA ARG A 124 -0.46 -12.74 -5.00
C ARG A 124 -0.30 -11.29 -4.50
N PHE A 125 -0.60 -11.08 -3.22
CA PHE A 125 -0.53 -9.78 -2.54
C PHE A 125 -1.26 -8.64 -3.29
N GLY A 126 -2.40 -8.97 -3.91
CA GLY A 126 -3.22 -7.99 -4.65
C GLY A 126 -2.85 -7.84 -6.13
N CYS A 127 -1.95 -8.66 -6.67
CA CYS A 127 -1.73 -8.73 -8.13
C CYS A 127 -2.92 -9.37 -8.85
N ASP A 128 -3.72 -10.16 -8.15
CA ASP A 128 -4.95 -10.74 -8.68
C ASP A 128 -6.09 -9.74 -8.62
N PRO A 129 -7.00 -9.75 -9.61
CA PRO A 129 -8.23 -8.99 -9.52
C PRO A 129 -9.01 -9.31 -8.24
N TYR A 130 -9.60 -8.28 -7.64
CA TYR A 130 -10.45 -8.45 -6.48
C TYR A 130 -11.61 -9.39 -6.77
N ASP A 131 -11.76 -10.41 -5.91
CA ASP A 131 -12.77 -11.46 -6.00
C ASP A 131 -13.77 -11.24 -4.86
N PRO A 132 -14.88 -10.51 -5.11
CA PRO A 132 -15.81 -10.12 -4.05
C PRO A 132 -16.50 -11.33 -3.40
N ILE A 133 -16.76 -12.40 -4.17
CA ILE A 133 -17.37 -13.62 -3.65
C ILE A 133 -16.37 -14.36 -2.78
N GLY A 134 -15.12 -14.52 -3.25
CA GLY A 134 -14.06 -15.15 -2.49
C GLY A 134 -13.73 -14.38 -1.20
N PHE A 135 -13.69 -13.06 -1.25
CA PHE A 135 -13.48 -12.23 -0.05
C PHE A 135 -14.64 -12.36 0.94
N LYS A 136 -15.89 -12.38 0.46
CA LYS A 136 -17.06 -12.60 1.31
C LYS A 136 -16.96 -13.94 2.05
N PHE A 137 -16.59 -15.02 1.36
CA PHE A 137 -16.36 -16.32 2.00
C PHE A 137 -15.19 -16.32 2.98
N TRP A 138 -14.15 -15.54 2.73
CA TRP A 138 -13.06 -15.35 3.69
C TRP A 138 -13.53 -14.61 4.95
N ALA A 139 -14.21 -13.47 4.78
CA ALA A 139 -14.71 -12.65 5.87
C ALA A 139 -15.71 -13.40 6.77
N LEU A 140 -16.56 -14.25 6.17
CA LEU A 140 -17.49 -15.13 6.89
C LEU A 140 -16.81 -16.12 7.85
N ARG A 141 -15.52 -16.44 7.65
CA ARG A 141 -14.79 -17.33 8.56
C ARG A 141 -14.49 -16.65 9.89
N GLY A 142 -14.45 -15.32 9.95
CA GLY A 142 -14.17 -14.58 11.18
C GLY A 142 -12.78 -14.83 11.78
N VAL A 143 -11.78 -15.06 10.94
CA VAL A 143 -10.41 -15.46 11.35
C VAL A 143 -9.34 -14.41 11.05
N SER A 144 -9.72 -13.18 10.69
CA SER A 144 -8.73 -12.14 10.37
C SER A 144 -8.04 -11.69 11.66
N PRO A 145 -6.70 -11.76 11.78
CA PRO A 145 -6.01 -11.39 13.00
C PRO A 145 -6.04 -9.88 13.25
N ALA A 146 -5.97 -9.44 14.51
CA ALA A 146 -5.73 -8.04 14.84
C ALA A 146 -4.41 -7.55 14.22
N ILE A 147 -4.39 -6.27 13.84
CA ILE A 147 -3.15 -5.52 13.61
C ILE A 147 -2.68 -5.02 14.99
N PRO A 148 -1.59 -5.56 15.57
CA PRO A 148 -1.29 -5.37 16.99
C PRO A 148 -1.16 -3.90 17.42
N ALA A 149 -0.44 -3.08 16.64
CA ALA A 149 -0.25 -1.68 16.97
C ALA A 149 -1.56 -0.86 16.97
N VAL A 150 -2.56 -1.27 16.17
CA VAL A 150 -3.88 -0.62 16.14
C VAL A 150 -4.75 -1.11 17.28
N LEU A 151 -4.61 -2.37 17.70
CA LEU A 151 -5.27 -2.87 18.91
C LEU A 151 -4.78 -2.14 20.16
N ASP A 152 -3.47 -1.92 20.28
CA ASP A 152 -2.90 -1.15 21.39
C ASP A 152 -3.40 0.32 21.37
N LEU A 153 -3.49 0.93 20.19
CA LEU A 153 -4.12 2.25 20.03
C LEU A 153 -5.58 2.25 20.45
N PHE A 154 -6.36 1.26 20.01
CA PHE A 154 -7.76 1.11 20.38
C PHE A 154 -7.93 1.04 21.90
N THR A 155 -7.13 0.21 22.57
CA THR A 155 -7.14 0.09 24.03
C THR A 155 -6.84 1.43 24.71
N LYS A 156 -5.78 2.13 24.28
CA LYS A 156 -5.44 3.47 24.82
C LYS A 156 -6.58 4.46 24.63
N LEU A 157 -7.23 4.47 23.47
CA LEU A 157 -8.36 5.37 23.19
C LEU A 157 -9.53 5.11 24.15
N VAL A 158 -9.91 3.86 24.34
CA VAL A 158 -10.98 3.46 25.27
C VAL A 158 -10.61 3.81 26.71
N GLU A 159 -9.38 3.51 27.14
CA GLU A 159 -8.90 3.82 28.50
C GLU A 159 -8.82 5.32 28.78
N ASN A 160 -8.50 6.12 27.76
CA ASN A 160 -8.49 7.58 27.85
C ASN A 160 -9.89 8.20 27.82
N GLY A 161 -10.95 7.41 27.63
CA GLY A 161 -12.35 7.88 27.69
C GLY A 161 -12.97 8.28 26.36
N PHE A 162 -12.30 8.06 25.23
CA PHE A 162 -12.89 8.31 23.91
C PHE A 162 -14.04 7.33 23.61
N LYS A 163 -15.06 7.83 22.91
CA LYS A 163 -16.08 7.00 22.28
C LYS A 163 -15.57 6.45 20.96
N VAL A 164 -15.09 5.21 20.97
CA VAL A 164 -14.55 4.59 19.75
C VAL A 164 -15.67 3.97 18.91
N PHE A 165 -15.79 4.41 17.66
CA PHE A 165 -16.70 3.86 16.66
C PHE A 165 -15.90 3.06 15.63
N LEU A 166 -16.36 1.84 15.35
CA LEU A 166 -15.81 1.01 14.28
C LEU A 166 -16.74 1.13 13.08
N VAL A 167 -16.21 1.54 11.92
CA VAL A 167 -16.98 1.72 10.70
C VAL A 167 -16.40 0.82 9.62
N THR A 168 -17.23 0.07 8.90
CA THR A 168 -16.73 -0.88 7.90
C THR A 168 -17.59 -0.93 6.64
N GLY A 169 -16.93 -1.20 5.50
CA GLY A 169 -17.58 -1.49 4.23
C GLY A 169 -18.23 -2.88 4.13
N ARG A 170 -17.99 -3.76 5.11
CA ARG A 170 -18.65 -5.08 5.19
C ARG A 170 -20.15 -4.92 5.30
N ASP A 171 -20.90 -5.75 4.56
CA ASP A 171 -22.36 -5.68 4.57
C ASP A 171 -22.94 -6.24 5.88
N GLU A 172 -23.92 -5.52 6.43
CA GLU A 172 -24.53 -5.88 7.71
C GLU A 172 -25.25 -7.23 7.64
N GLU A 173 -26.04 -7.45 6.59
CA GLU A 173 -26.91 -8.63 6.45
C GLU A 173 -26.11 -9.94 6.43
N THR A 174 -24.99 -10.00 5.70
CA THR A 174 -24.26 -11.26 5.55
C THR A 174 -23.04 -11.34 6.45
N LEU A 175 -22.36 -10.22 6.74
CA LEU A 175 -21.07 -10.20 7.43
C LEU A 175 -21.15 -9.66 8.86
N GLY A 176 -22.31 -9.16 9.31
CA GLY A 176 -22.49 -8.55 10.63
C GLY A 176 -22.00 -9.43 11.77
N GLN A 177 -22.58 -10.63 11.89
CA GLN A 177 -22.26 -11.55 12.99
C GLN A 177 -20.79 -12.00 12.96
N ALA A 178 -20.30 -12.42 11.79
CA ALA A 178 -18.91 -12.87 11.64
C ALA A 178 -17.90 -11.75 11.95
N THR A 179 -18.21 -10.51 11.59
CA THR A 179 -17.34 -9.35 11.87
C THR A 179 -17.33 -9.02 13.35
N LEU A 180 -18.49 -9.03 14.00
CA LEU A 180 -18.61 -8.83 15.45
C LEU A 180 -17.81 -9.88 16.22
N GLU A 181 -18.01 -11.16 15.91
CA GLU A 181 -17.30 -12.26 16.56
C GLU A 181 -15.78 -12.20 16.31
N ASN A 182 -15.37 -11.88 15.08
CA ASN A 182 -13.95 -11.71 14.78
C ASN A 182 -13.33 -10.60 15.62
N LEU A 183 -13.94 -9.41 15.67
CA LEU A 183 -13.42 -8.28 16.46
C LEU A 183 -13.33 -8.62 17.94
N HIS A 184 -14.39 -9.19 18.50
CA HIS A 184 -14.42 -9.65 19.90
C HIS A 184 -13.29 -10.65 20.19
N ASN A 185 -13.11 -11.66 19.33
CA ASN A 185 -12.07 -12.68 19.50
C ASN A 185 -10.65 -12.14 19.33
N GLN A 186 -10.49 -11.01 18.64
CA GLN A 186 -9.21 -10.33 18.47
C GLN A 186 -8.95 -9.26 19.54
N GLY A 187 -9.84 -9.11 20.54
CA GLY A 187 -9.62 -8.22 21.68
C GLY A 187 -10.20 -6.81 21.55
N TYR A 188 -10.93 -6.50 20.47
CA TYR A 188 -11.63 -5.22 20.32
C TYR A 188 -12.90 -5.19 21.18
N LEU A 189 -12.74 -4.84 22.45
CA LEU A 189 -13.80 -4.79 23.45
C LEU A 189 -14.04 -3.35 23.92
N GLY A 190 -15.30 -2.97 24.16
CA GLY A 190 -15.63 -1.65 24.73
C GLY A 190 -15.76 -0.51 23.72
N TYR A 191 -15.79 -0.80 22.41
CA TYR A 191 -16.20 0.20 21.41
C TYR A 191 -17.67 0.61 21.60
N GLU A 192 -18.00 1.86 21.27
CA GLU A 192 -19.34 2.43 21.42
C GLU A 192 -20.32 1.83 20.40
N ARG A 193 -19.89 1.66 19.15
CA ARG A 193 -20.71 1.01 18.11
C ARG A 193 -19.86 0.45 16.97
N LEU A 194 -20.30 -0.68 16.42
CA LEU A 194 -19.89 -1.18 15.12
C LEU A 194 -20.94 -0.78 14.08
N ILE A 195 -20.53 -0.05 13.04
CA ILE A 195 -21.37 0.45 11.97
C ILE A 195 -20.96 -0.26 10.68
N LEU A 196 -21.84 -1.14 10.20
CA LEU A 196 -21.67 -1.88 8.94
C LEU A 196 -22.40 -1.19 7.79
N ARG A 197 -22.06 -1.58 6.56
CA ARG A 197 -22.73 -1.08 5.37
C ARG A 197 -24.11 -1.72 5.24
N TYR A 198 -25.16 -0.90 5.32
CA TYR A 198 -26.50 -1.32 4.98
C TYR A 198 -26.64 -1.48 3.46
N VAL A 199 -27.12 -2.63 3.00
CA VAL A 199 -27.41 -2.88 1.58
C VAL A 199 -28.93 -2.83 1.44
N ARG A 200 -29.42 -1.87 0.66
CA ARG A 200 -30.82 -1.82 0.20
C ARG A 200 -30.94 -2.49 -1.16
#